data_AF-A0A3L7X5M2-F1
#
_entry.id   AF-A0A3L7X5M2-F1
#
_cell.length_a   1.000
_cell.length_b   1.000
_cell.length_c   1.000
_cell.angle_alpha   90.00
_cell.angle_beta   90.00
_cell.angle_gamma   90.00
#
_symmetry.space_group_name_H-M   'P 1'
#
loop_
_entity.id
_entity.type
_entity.pdbx_description
1 polymer ?
#
loop_
_entity_poly.entity_id
_entity_poly.type
_entity_poly.pdbx_seq_one_letter_code
_entity_poly.pdbx_strand_id
1 'polypeptide(L)'
;MTSLTQHPASLLVTVAVLALLVRLGLAAFRRQSTGTVSVATIPDAFRCYGMCFIAGVLITNFLAHFPHGISGEQFPSPFGFVLKSSVGGPLANVVWGLLNLVLGYGFLARADAMQLGTRGAAACFTGMLTMGVFLALVFSR
;
A
#
# COMPACT_ATOMS: atom_id res chain seq x y z
N MET A 1 -30.60 22.22 3.46
CA MET A 1 -30.08 20.86 3.19
C MET A 1 -29.98 20.72 1.67
N THR A 2 -28.85 21.11 1.11
CA THR A 2 -28.62 21.12 -0.34
C THR A 2 -27.14 20.79 -0.61
N SER A 3 -26.94 19.69 -1.32
CA SER A 3 -25.79 19.29 -2.15
C SER A 3 -24.36 19.46 -1.59
N LEU A 4 -23.83 18.39 -1.01
CA LEU A 4 -22.42 18.00 -1.21
C LEU A 4 -22.32 16.71 -2.04
N THR A 5 -23.29 16.53 -2.95
CA THR A 5 -23.20 15.56 -4.03
C THR A 5 -22.17 16.05 -5.04
N GLN A 6 -21.06 15.31 -5.16
CA GLN A 6 -20.40 15.04 -6.44
C GLN A 6 -19.92 16.30 -7.21
N HIS A 7 -18.80 16.89 -6.81
CA HIS A 7 -18.09 17.77 -7.74
C HIS A 7 -17.47 16.87 -8.84
N PRO A 8 -17.79 17.03 -10.14
CA PRO A 8 -17.32 16.12 -11.19
C PRO A 8 -15.78 16.03 -11.25
N ALA A 9 -15.08 17.08 -10.81
CA ALA A 9 -13.63 17.10 -10.69
C ALA A 9 -13.07 16.11 -9.65
N SER A 10 -13.76 15.82 -8.54
CA SER A 10 -13.25 14.90 -7.52
C SER A 10 -13.34 13.45 -7.99
N LEU A 11 -14.44 13.07 -8.66
CA LEU A 11 -14.59 11.77 -9.31
C LEU A 11 -13.52 11.56 -10.39
N LEU A 12 -13.25 12.58 -11.19
CA LEU A 12 -12.31 12.51 -12.32
C LEU A 12 -10.87 12.37 -11.83
N VAL A 13 -10.49 13.10 -10.76
CA VAL A 13 -9.19 12.95 -10.12
C VAL A 13 -9.05 11.57 -9.46
N THR A 14 -10.08 11.08 -8.77
CA THR A 14 -10.07 9.73 -8.19
C THR A 14 -9.92 8.66 -9.26
N VAL A 15 -10.67 8.74 -10.35
CA VAL A 15 -10.58 7.79 -11.48
C VAL A 15 -9.22 7.87 -12.17
N ALA A 16 -8.66 9.07 -12.37
CA ALA A 16 -7.34 9.24 -12.98
C ALA A 16 -6.22 8.66 -12.10
N VAL A 17 -6.29 8.87 -10.79
CA VAL A 17 -5.37 8.28 -9.82
C VAL A 17 -5.51 6.76 -9.84
N LEU A 18 -6.73 6.20 -9.75
CA LEU A 18 -6.95 4.76 -9.83
C LEU A 18 -6.44 4.17 -11.16
N ALA A 19 -6.67 4.83 -12.29
CA ALA A 19 -6.20 4.37 -13.60
C ALA A 19 -4.66 4.40 -13.72
N LEU A 20 -4.00 5.42 -13.16
CA LEU A 20 -2.55 5.49 -13.09
C LEU A 20 -2.00 4.37 -12.20
N LEU A 21 -2.65 4.10 -11.07
CA LEU A 21 -2.25 3.04 -10.14
C LEU A 21 -2.44 1.65 -10.76
N VAL A 22 -3.53 1.41 -11.49
CA VAL A 22 -3.74 0.19 -12.27
C VAL A 22 -2.67 0.06 -13.36
N ARG A 23 -2.34 1.13 -14.08
CA ARG A 23 -1.27 1.10 -15.09
C ARG A 23 0.10 0.79 -14.48
N LEU A 24 0.45 1.38 -13.35
CA LEU A 24 1.72 1.13 -12.67
C LEU A 24 1.76 -0.30 -12.08
N GLY A 25 0.65 -0.80 -11.57
CA GLY A 25 0.49 -2.19 -11.13
C GLY A 25 0.62 -3.19 -12.28
N LEU A 26 -0.05 -2.94 -13.41
CA LEU A 26 0.05 -3.76 -14.63
C LEU A 26 1.45 -3.70 -15.25
N ALA A 27 2.12 -2.56 -15.22
CA ALA A 27 3.51 -2.42 -15.68
C ALA A 27 4.49 -3.18 -14.77
N ALA A 28 4.23 -3.21 -13.46
CA ALA A 28 4.99 -4.04 -12.52
C ALA A 28 4.72 -5.54 -12.75
N PHE A 29 3.49 -5.92 -13.08
CA PHE A 29 3.10 -7.31 -13.38
C PHE A 29 3.67 -7.82 -14.72
N ARG A 30 3.71 -6.97 -15.76
CA ARG A 30 4.26 -7.32 -17.08
C ARG A 30 5.77 -7.56 -17.10
N ARG A 31 6.50 -7.25 -16.02
CA ARG A 31 7.96 -7.38 -15.95
C ARG A 31 8.44 -8.71 -15.35
N GLN A 32 7.57 -9.71 -15.20
CA GLN A 32 7.88 -11.05 -14.67
C GLN A 32 8.43 -12.08 -15.68
N SER A 33 8.77 -11.69 -16.92
CA SER A 33 9.32 -12.68 -17.87
C SER A 33 10.80 -12.96 -17.62
N THR A 34 11.05 -14.13 -17.04
CA THR A 34 12.17 -15.04 -17.34
C THR A 34 13.59 -14.45 -17.26
N GLY A 35 14.19 -14.54 -16.07
CA GLY A 35 15.64 -14.60 -15.91
C GLY A 35 15.96 -15.33 -14.62
N THR A 36 16.67 -16.44 -14.69
CA THR A 36 17.28 -17.09 -13.52
C THR A 36 18.24 -16.09 -12.89
N VAL A 37 17.85 -15.46 -11.79
CA VAL A 37 18.71 -14.52 -11.07
C VAL A 37 19.79 -15.34 -10.38
N SER A 38 21.02 -15.21 -10.90
CA SER A 38 22.24 -15.68 -10.26
C SER A 38 22.26 -15.19 -8.81
N VAL A 39 22.57 -16.09 -7.88
CA VAL A 39 22.65 -15.85 -6.42
C VAL A 39 23.20 -14.45 -6.14
N ALA A 40 22.36 -13.59 -5.57
CA ALA A 40 22.60 -12.17 -5.39
C ALA A 40 23.98 -11.88 -4.78
N THR A 41 24.74 -10.99 -5.42
CA THR A 41 25.90 -10.34 -4.79
C THR A 41 25.40 -9.56 -3.55
N ILE A 42 26.18 -9.45 -2.48
CA ILE A 42 25.76 -8.83 -1.19
C ILE A 42 24.98 -7.50 -1.33
N PRO A 43 25.32 -6.57 -2.25
CA PRO A 43 24.56 -5.34 -2.48
C PRO A 43 23.11 -5.57 -2.95
N ASP A 44 22.87 -6.60 -3.74
CA ASP A 44 21.54 -6.91 -4.30
C ASP A 44 20.65 -7.62 -3.28
N ALA A 45 21.23 -8.49 -2.44
CA ALA A 45 20.48 -9.13 -1.35
C ALA A 45 19.94 -8.10 -0.35
N PHE A 46 20.77 -7.12 0.05
CA PHE A 46 20.35 -6.04 0.95
C PHE A 46 19.19 -5.24 0.37
N ARG A 47 19.25 -4.90 -0.92
CA ARG A 47 18.17 -4.21 -1.62
C ARG A 47 16.88 -5.03 -1.62
N CYS A 48 16.95 -6.32 -1.90
CA CYS A 48 15.76 -7.16 -1.94
C CYS A 48 15.15 -7.36 -0.53
N TYR A 49 15.96 -7.50 0.52
CA TYR A 49 15.45 -7.51 1.90
C TYR A 49 14.79 -6.18 2.29
N GLY A 50 15.39 -5.05 1.88
CA GLY A 50 14.78 -3.73 2.07
C GLY A 50 13.42 -3.60 1.36
N MET A 51 13.30 -4.11 0.14
CA MET A 51 12.03 -4.15 -0.58
C MET A 51 10.99 -5.05 0.11
N CYS A 52 11.38 -6.22 0.61
CA CYS A 52 10.49 -7.08 1.40
C CYS A 52 10.01 -6.38 2.68
N PHE A 53 10.90 -5.69 3.40
CA PHE A 53 10.54 -4.90 4.58
C PHE A 53 9.53 -3.79 4.25
N ILE A 54 9.79 -3.00 3.21
CA ILE A 54 8.88 -1.92 2.77
C ILE A 54 7.52 -2.50 2.34
N ALA A 55 7.52 -3.66 1.67
CA ALA A 55 6.28 -4.33 1.33
C ALA A 55 5.45 -4.69 2.56
N GLY A 56 6.08 -5.24 3.61
CA GLY A 56 5.43 -5.53 4.88
C GLY A 56 4.81 -4.28 5.53
N VAL A 57 5.54 -3.17 5.53
CA VAL A 57 5.04 -1.87 6.02
C VAL A 57 3.77 -1.45 5.27
N LEU A 58 3.81 -1.48 3.93
CA LEU A 58 2.68 -1.08 3.10
C LEU A 58 1.48 -2.02 3.25
N ILE A 59 1.71 -3.35 3.28
CA ILE A 59 0.63 -4.33 3.46
C ILE A 59 -0.07 -4.13 4.81
N THR A 60 0.67 -3.90 5.90
CA THR A 60 0.04 -3.61 7.19
C THR A 60 -0.74 -2.30 7.19
N ASN A 61 -0.25 -1.28 6.47
CA ASN A 61 -0.98 -0.02 6.29
C ASN A 61 -2.29 -0.24 5.49
N PHE A 62 -2.27 -1.10 4.46
CA PHE A 62 -3.49 -1.57 3.80
C PHE A 62 -4.49 -2.20 4.78
N LEU A 63 -4.02 -3.09 5.66
CA LEU A 63 -4.87 -3.79 6.64
C LEU A 63 -5.52 -2.86 7.66
N ALA A 64 -4.91 -1.71 7.96
CA ALA A 64 -5.57 -0.70 8.78
C ALA A 64 -6.66 0.02 7.99
N HIS A 65 -6.34 0.61 6.84
CA HIS A 65 -7.30 1.51 6.20
C HIS A 65 -8.37 0.80 5.36
N PHE A 66 -8.01 -0.21 4.57
CA PHE A 66 -8.96 -0.81 3.63
C PHE A 66 -10.16 -1.47 4.32
N PRO A 67 -9.98 -2.30 5.37
CA PRO A 67 -11.10 -2.91 6.09
C PRO A 67 -12.04 -1.87 6.70
N HIS A 68 -11.53 -0.87 7.42
CA HIS A 68 -12.36 0.21 7.96
C HIS A 68 -13.10 0.96 6.84
N GLY A 69 -12.46 1.17 5.70
CA GLY A 69 -13.07 1.81 4.54
C GLY A 69 -14.24 1.01 3.93
N ILE A 70 -14.08 -0.30 3.71
CA ILE A 70 -15.14 -1.13 3.12
C ILE A 70 -16.28 -1.40 4.12
N SER A 71 -15.99 -1.41 5.42
CA SER A 71 -16.99 -1.53 6.50
C SER A 71 -17.80 -0.25 6.71
N GLY A 72 -17.45 0.86 6.05
CA GLY A 72 -18.13 2.14 6.25
C GLY A 72 -17.76 2.83 7.56
N GLU A 73 -16.72 2.38 8.25
CA GLU A 73 -16.32 2.90 9.55
C GLU A 73 -15.56 4.23 9.41
N GLN A 74 -15.79 5.13 10.36
CA GLN A 74 -14.98 6.34 10.45
C GLN A 74 -13.61 5.98 11.02
N PHE A 75 -12.58 6.17 10.21
CA PHE A 75 -11.20 5.89 10.57
C PHE A 75 -10.29 6.99 10.04
N PRO A 76 -9.26 7.42 10.80
CA PRO A 76 -8.36 8.48 10.36
C PRO A 76 -7.77 8.17 8.98
N SER A 77 -7.83 9.14 8.07
CA SER A 77 -7.18 9.02 6.76
C SER A 77 -6.05 10.05 6.66
N PRO A 78 -4.98 9.76 5.90
CA PRO A 78 -3.84 10.67 5.76
C PRO A 78 -4.21 12.03 5.13
N PHE A 79 -5.35 12.13 4.46
CA PHE A 79 -5.85 13.37 3.86
C PHE A 79 -6.74 14.20 4.79
N GLY A 80 -6.98 13.74 6.02
CA GLY A 80 -7.84 14.40 6.99
C GLY A 80 -7.38 15.83 7.34
N PHE A 81 -6.06 16.07 7.37
CA PHE A 81 -5.52 17.40 7.68
C PHE A 81 -5.51 18.35 6.47
N VAL A 82 -5.42 17.82 5.24
CA VAL A 82 -5.37 18.63 4.00
C VAL A 82 -6.76 19.13 3.62
N LEU A 83 -7.81 18.36 3.90
CA LEU A 83 -9.14 18.62 3.34
C LEU A 83 -10.14 19.30 4.29
N LYS A 84 -9.83 19.56 5.58
CA LYS A 84 -10.69 20.25 6.59
C LYS A 84 -12.20 19.92 6.45
N SER A 85 -12.51 18.70 6.06
CA SER A 85 -13.85 18.26 5.68
C SER A 85 -13.88 16.74 5.75
N SER A 86 -15.08 16.20 5.98
CA SER A 86 -15.45 14.78 6.10
C SER A 86 -15.10 13.88 4.90
N VAL A 87 -14.25 14.36 3.98
CA VAL A 87 -13.62 13.59 2.89
C VAL A 87 -12.57 12.61 3.42
N GLY A 88 -12.19 12.70 4.71
CA GLY A 88 -11.60 11.58 5.47
C GLY A 88 -12.63 10.49 5.79
N GLY A 89 -13.43 10.10 4.81
CA GLY A 89 -14.51 9.12 4.93
C GLY A 89 -14.09 7.72 4.49
N PRO A 90 -15.00 6.73 4.61
CA PRO A 90 -14.69 5.33 4.32
C PRO A 90 -14.10 5.10 2.92
N LEU A 91 -14.59 5.82 1.90
CA LEU A 91 -14.07 5.72 0.53
C LEU A 91 -12.59 6.14 0.42
N ALA A 92 -12.15 7.15 1.17
CA ALA A 92 -10.75 7.59 1.13
C ALA A 92 -9.84 6.52 1.73
N ASN A 93 -10.30 5.83 2.78
CA ASN A 93 -9.59 4.70 3.38
C ASN A 93 -9.55 3.46 2.46
N VAL A 94 -10.61 3.21 1.68
CA VAL A 94 -10.58 2.17 0.62
C VAL A 94 -9.51 2.49 -0.42
N VAL A 95 -9.49 3.71 -0.97
CA VAL A 95 -8.51 4.10 -2.01
C VAL A 95 -7.09 4.10 -1.45
N TRP A 96 -6.89 4.63 -0.25
CA TRP A 96 -5.59 4.66 0.41
C TRP A 96 -5.08 3.27 0.75
N GLY A 97 -5.93 2.41 1.28
CA GLY A 97 -5.58 1.02 1.56
C GLY A 97 -5.20 0.29 0.26
N LEU A 98 -6.00 0.40 -0.79
CA LEU A 98 -5.71 -0.25 -2.08
C LEU A 98 -4.38 0.22 -2.67
N LEU A 99 -4.07 1.51 -2.58
CA LEU A 99 -2.78 2.05 -3.00
C LEU A 99 -1.62 1.35 -2.27
N ASN A 100 -1.71 1.23 -0.95
CA ASN A 100 -0.71 0.55 -0.15
C ASN A 100 -0.54 -0.92 -0.57
N LEU A 101 -1.64 -1.63 -0.83
CA LEU A 101 -1.58 -3.01 -1.30
C LEU A 101 -0.90 -3.15 -2.66
N VAL A 102 -1.25 -2.30 -3.64
CA VAL A 102 -0.66 -2.33 -4.99
C VAL A 102 0.84 -2.05 -4.91
N LEU A 103 1.25 -1.05 -4.12
CA LEU A 103 2.67 -0.73 -3.93
C LEU A 103 3.39 -1.88 -3.21
N GLY A 104 2.82 -2.39 -2.11
CA GLY A 104 3.40 -3.50 -1.34
C GLY A 104 3.60 -4.77 -2.18
N TYR A 105 2.60 -5.15 -2.97
CA TYR A 105 2.72 -6.25 -3.93
C TYR A 105 3.79 -5.97 -4.98
N GLY A 106 3.84 -4.74 -5.51
CA GLY A 106 4.87 -4.32 -6.47
C GLY A 106 6.30 -4.38 -5.92
N PHE A 107 6.49 -4.20 -4.61
CA PHE A 107 7.77 -4.42 -3.93
C PHE A 107 8.10 -5.90 -3.75
N LEU A 108 7.15 -6.75 -3.33
CA LEU A 108 7.35 -8.20 -3.23
C LEU A 108 7.71 -8.82 -4.58
N ALA A 109 7.01 -8.41 -5.64
CA ALA A 109 7.26 -8.89 -6.99
C ALA A 109 8.65 -8.48 -7.52
N ARG A 110 9.13 -7.28 -7.16
CA ARG A 110 10.47 -6.80 -7.53
C ARG A 110 11.59 -7.41 -6.70
N ALA A 111 11.33 -7.72 -5.44
CA ALA A 111 12.29 -8.36 -4.54
C ALA A 111 12.52 -9.83 -4.87
N ASP A 112 11.68 -10.41 -5.74
CA ASP A 112 11.60 -11.85 -5.97
C ASP A 112 11.46 -12.60 -4.64
N ALA A 113 10.54 -12.12 -3.79
CA ALA A 113 10.43 -12.56 -2.40
C ALA A 113 10.28 -14.08 -2.24
N MET A 114 9.69 -14.74 -3.25
CA MET A 114 9.55 -16.20 -3.29
C MET A 114 10.90 -16.92 -3.45
N GLN A 115 11.87 -16.33 -4.16
CA GLN A 115 13.24 -16.85 -4.27
C GLN A 115 14.09 -16.57 -3.02
N LEU A 116 13.81 -15.49 -2.28
CA LEU A 116 14.45 -15.20 -0.99
C LEU A 116 14.00 -16.14 0.15
N GLY A 117 12.92 -16.91 -0.07
CA GLY A 117 12.40 -17.88 0.87
C GLY A 117 12.11 -17.28 2.26
N THR A 118 12.47 -18.02 3.31
CA THR A 118 12.18 -17.66 4.71
C THR A 118 12.83 -16.36 5.16
N ARG A 119 13.98 -15.97 4.58
CA ARG A 119 14.67 -14.72 4.92
C ARG A 119 13.94 -13.49 4.36
N GLY A 120 13.42 -13.59 3.13
CA GLY A 120 12.56 -12.57 2.55
C GLY A 120 11.27 -12.40 3.36
N ALA A 121 10.66 -13.51 3.77
CA ALA A 121 9.48 -13.50 4.63
C ALA A 121 9.77 -12.85 6.00
N ALA A 122 10.91 -13.16 6.63
CA ALA A 122 11.30 -12.56 7.91
C ALA A 122 11.46 -11.03 7.82
N ALA A 123 12.07 -10.52 6.74
CA ALA A 123 12.18 -9.08 6.49
C ALA A 123 10.80 -8.43 6.30
N CYS A 124 9.90 -9.09 5.56
CA CYS A 124 8.51 -8.65 5.39
C CYS A 124 7.77 -8.60 6.73
N PHE A 125 7.82 -9.67 7.54
CA PHE A 125 7.18 -9.72 8.86
C PHE A 125 7.73 -8.68 9.82
N THR A 126 9.02 -8.36 9.74
CA THR A 126 9.60 -7.27 10.53
C THR A 126 9.01 -5.93 10.12
N GLY A 127 8.87 -5.67 8.82
CA GLY A 127 8.17 -4.47 8.32
C GLY A 127 6.71 -4.40 8.76
N MET A 128 6.01 -5.54 8.73
CA MET A 128 4.64 -5.63 9.21
C MET A 128 4.53 -5.31 10.70
N LEU A 129 5.44 -5.85 11.52
CA LEU A 129 5.48 -5.60 12.96
C LEU A 129 5.78 -4.13 13.25
N THR A 130 6.78 -3.55 12.58
CA THR A 130 7.13 -2.13 12.75
C THR A 130 5.94 -1.22 12.46
N MET A 131 5.27 -1.41 11.31
CA MET A 131 4.11 -0.60 10.96
C MET A 131 2.92 -0.87 11.89
N GLY A 132 2.70 -2.13 12.30
CA GLY A 132 1.64 -2.49 13.22
C GLY A 132 1.79 -1.80 14.58
N VAL A 133 3.00 -1.80 15.14
CA VAL A 133 3.33 -1.07 16.37
C VAL A 133 3.12 0.43 16.19
N PHE A 134 3.61 1.01 15.08
CA PHE A 134 3.42 2.43 14.78
C PHE A 134 1.93 2.80 14.74
N LEU A 135 1.11 2.06 14.00
CA LEU A 135 -0.33 2.30 13.88
C LEU A 135 -1.05 2.12 15.22
N ALA A 136 -0.70 1.09 15.99
CA ALA A 136 -1.25 0.88 17.33
C ALA A 136 -0.95 2.07 18.25
N LEU A 137 0.25 2.66 18.18
CA LEU A 137 0.62 3.82 19.00
C LEU A 137 -0.01 5.13 18.52
N VAL A 138 -0.25 5.27 17.21
CA VAL A 138 -0.81 6.50 16.62
C VAL A 138 -2.33 6.54 16.74
N PHE A 139 -3.02 5.42 16.53
CA PHE A 139 -4.49 5.36 16.53
C PHE A 139 -5.11 4.96 17.88
N SER A 140 -4.30 4.64 18.89
CA SER A 140 -4.80 4.42 20.27
C SER A 140 -5.08 5.72 21.04
N ARG A 141 -4.84 6.87 20.42
CA ARG A 141 -5.09 8.21 20.98
C ARG A 141 -6.24 8.88 20.25
#